data_AF-A0A8H5G1J7-F1
#
_entry.id   AF-A0A8H5G1J7-F1
#
_cell.length_a   1.000
_cell.length_b   1.000
_cell.length_c   1.000
_cell.angle_alpha   90.00
_cell.angle_beta   90.00
_cell.angle_gamma   90.00
#
_symmetry.space_group_name_H-M   'P 1'
#
loop_
_entity.id
_entity.type
_entity.pdbx_description
1 polymer ?
#
loop_
_entity_poly.entity_id
_entity_poly.type
_entity_poly.pdbx_seq_one_letter_code
_entity_poly.pdbx_strand_id
1 'polypeptide(L)'
;MIWAKLVQNQVSSGFLMVKFTAKFAVDNPKGELAYHAFIKDLRERLGTAGDIIKDVPILAPQVALGGVLEFFDIDLSHHGCRIYLRLRTDNLSLIAIVHMTLPPGVSWALRIKIPH
;
A
#
# COMPACT_ATOMS: atom_id res chain seq x y z
N MET A 1 -5.44 22.33 -20.54
CA MET A 1 -4.79 21.03 -20.32
C MET A 1 -3.60 21.28 -19.40
N ILE A 2 -3.76 21.08 -18.09
CA ILE A 2 -2.76 21.48 -17.09
C ILE A 2 -1.95 20.24 -16.72
N TRP A 3 -0.65 20.30 -16.99
CA TRP A 3 0.29 19.21 -16.73
C TRP A 3 0.80 19.32 -15.30
N ALA A 4 0.28 18.49 -14.40
CA ALA A 4 0.83 18.39 -13.06
C ALA A 4 2.08 17.49 -13.10
N LYS A 5 3.26 18.11 -13.08
CA LYS A 5 4.52 17.42 -12.80
C LYS A 5 4.44 16.94 -11.34
N LEU A 6 4.42 15.63 -11.12
CA LEU A 6 4.48 15.06 -9.77
C LEU A 6 5.87 15.37 -9.21
N VAL A 7 5.97 16.49 -8.51
CA VAL A 7 7.12 16.83 -7.67
C VAL A 7 7.15 15.78 -6.58
N GLN A 8 8.30 15.12 -6.41
CA GLN A 8 8.61 14.38 -5.19
C GLN A 8 8.54 15.37 -4.01
N ASN A 9 7.36 15.57 -3.47
CA ASN A 9 7.21 16.16 -2.15
C ASN A 9 7.76 15.13 -1.17
N GLN A 10 9.05 15.29 -0.84
CA GLN A 10 9.60 14.86 0.43
C GLN A 10 8.78 15.57 1.52
N VAL A 11 7.66 14.96 1.92
CA VAL A 11 6.95 15.37 3.12
C VAL A 11 7.90 15.10 4.26
N SER A 12 8.40 16.18 4.87
CA SER A 12 9.28 16.16 6.03
C SER A 12 8.79 15.13 7.04
N SER A 13 9.71 14.24 7.44
CA SER A 13 9.55 13.10 8.34
C SER A 13 9.13 13.52 9.76
N GLY A 14 7.94 14.08 9.91
CA GLY A 14 7.27 14.30 11.19
C GLY A 14 5.99 13.48 11.21
N PHE A 15 6.01 12.33 11.89
CA PHE A 15 4.83 11.55 12.30
C PHE A 15 4.01 10.80 11.24
N LEU A 16 4.64 10.18 10.22
CA LEU A 16 3.95 9.10 9.47
C LEU A 16 4.42 7.75 10.03
N MET A 17 3.64 7.15 10.93
CA MET A 17 3.99 5.86 11.55
C MET A 17 3.62 4.71 10.60
N VAL A 18 4.63 4.05 10.04
CA VAL A 18 4.46 2.80 9.29
C VAL A 18 4.47 1.63 10.27
N LYS A 19 3.37 0.87 10.35
CA LYS A 19 3.23 -0.26 11.28
C LYS A 19 4.00 -1.49 10.81
N PHE A 20 3.93 -1.78 9.50
CA PHE A 20 4.60 -2.93 8.90
C PHE A 20 4.75 -2.77 7.39
N THR A 21 5.56 -3.63 6.79
CA THR A 21 5.65 -3.80 5.33
C THR A 21 5.28 -5.23 4.96
N ALA A 22 4.29 -5.39 4.08
CA ALA A 22 3.90 -6.67 3.52
C ALA A 22 4.58 -6.87 2.16
N LYS A 23 5.12 -8.06 1.89
CA LYS A 23 5.89 -8.34 0.67
C LYS A 23 5.16 -9.35 -0.19
N PHE A 24 5.06 -9.07 -1.48
CA PHE A 24 4.48 -9.99 -2.45
C PHE A 24 5.26 -10.00 -3.76
N ALA A 25 5.57 -11.19 -4.26
CA ALA A 25 6.15 -11.41 -5.57
C ALA A 25 5.03 -11.82 -6.53
N VAL A 26 4.79 -11.02 -7.57
CA VAL A 26 3.75 -11.26 -8.57
C VAL A 26 4.08 -12.50 -9.41
N ASP A 27 5.36 -12.74 -9.64
CA ASP A 27 5.93 -13.91 -10.33
C ASP A 27 6.19 -15.10 -9.39
N ASN A 28 5.53 -15.15 -8.23
CA ASN A 28 5.67 -16.27 -7.31
C ASN A 28 5.23 -17.58 -7.98
N PRO A 29 6.06 -18.65 -7.97
CA PRO A 29 5.73 -19.91 -8.65
C PRO A 29 4.52 -20.64 -8.07
N LYS A 30 4.09 -20.30 -6.84
CA LYS A 30 2.85 -20.83 -6.24
C LYS A 30 1.59 -20.13 -6.75
N GLY A 31 1.73 -19.09 -7.58
CA GLY A 31 0.64 -18.38 -8.25
C GLY A 31 -0.46 -17.94 -7.29
N GLU A 32 -1.68 -18.37 -7.59
CA GLU A 32 -2.89 -18.04 -6.83
C GLU A 32 -2.79 -18.38 -5.33
N LEU A 33 -2.16 -19.51 -4.97
CA LEU A 33 -2.01 -19.90 -3.56
C LEU A 33 -1.16 -18.91 -2.77
N ALA A 34 -0.09 -18.37 -3.39
CA ALA A 34 0.72 -17.34 -2.75
C ALA A 34 -0.06 -16.03 -2.59
N TYR A 35 -0.90 -15.69 -3.57
CA TYR A 35 -1.76 -14.51 -3.49
C TYR A 35 -2.77 -14.63 -2.35
N HIS A 36 -3.51 -15.75 -2.24
CA HIS A 36 -4.46 -15.95 -1.14
C HIS A 36 -3.77 -15.95 0.22
N ALA A 37 -2.61 -16.59 0.34
CA ALA A 37 -1.83 -16.58 1.59
C ALA A 37 -1.38 -15.16 1.96
N PHE A 38 -0.93 -14.37 0.99
CA PHE A 38 -0.55 -12.97 1.19
C PHE A 38 -1.74 -12.12 1.64
N ILE A 39 -2.90 -12.23 0.97
CA ILE A 39 -4.10 -11.50 1.35
C ILE A 39 -4.60 -11.91 2.74
N LYS A 40 -4.50 -13.20 3.09
CA LYS A 40 -4.84 -13.70 4.43
C LYS A 40 -3.94 -13.10 5.51
N ASP A 41 -2.62 -13.18 5.35
CA ASP A 41 -1.64 -12.57 6.27
C ASP A 41 -1.85 -11.05 6.38
N LEU A 42 -2.13 -10.37 5.27
CA LEU A 42 -2.43 -8.93 5.29
C LEU A 42 -3.67 -8.61 6.13
N ARG A 43 -4.74 -9.38 5.99
CA ARG A 43 -5.98 -9.23 6.79
C ARG A 43 -5.73 -9.50 8.26
N GLU A 44 -4.96 -10.53 8.60
CA GLU A 44 -4.61 -10.87 9.99
C GLU A 44 -3.81 -9.75 10.67
N ARG A 45 -2.92 -9.07 9.93
CA ARG A 45 -2.13 -7.93 10.45
C ARG A 45 -2.93 -6.65 10.61
N LEU A 46 -3.95 -6.45 9.77
CA LEU A 46 -4.79 -5.24 9.75
C LEU A 46 -5.99 -5.34 10.69
N GLY A 47 -6.46 -6.56 10.95
CA GLY A 47 -7.58 -6.82 11.85
C GLY A 47 -7.27 -6.38 13.27
N THR A 48 -8.25 -5.76 13.94
CA THR A 48 -8.18 -5.59 15.39
C THR A 48 -8.39 -6.94 16.08
N ALA A 49 -7.55 -7.23 17.08
CA ALA A 49 -7.64 -8.47 17.82
C ALA A 49 -8.99 -8.57 18.54
N GLY A 50 -9.86 -9.46 18.07
CA GLY A 50 -11.16 -9.75 18.69
C GLY A 50 -12.39 -9.26 17.91
N ASP A 51 -12.23 -8.36 16.93
CA ASP A 51 -13.35 -7.87 16.13
C ASP A 51 -13.42 -8.60 14.78
N ILE A 52 -14.29 -9.60 14.73
CA ILE A 52 -14.51 -10.44 13.55
C ILE A 52 -16.01 -10.46 13.26
N ILE A 53 -16.40 -10.13 12.03
CA ILE A 53 -17.77 -10.34 11.53
C ILE A 53 -17.73 -11.43 10.47
N LYS A 54 -18.35 -12.58 10.75
CA LYS A 54 -18.44 -13.72 9.82
C LYS A 54 -17.06 -14.13 9.26
N ASP A 55 -16.09 -14.34 10.16
CA ASP A 55 -14.70 -14.71 9.82
C ASP A 55 -13.91 -13.66 9.02
N VAL A 56 -14.44 -12.43 8.90
CA VAL A 56 -13.75 -11.29 8.29
C VAL A 56 -13.27 -10.35 9.40
N PRO A 57 -11.94 -10.12 9.53
CA PRO A 57 -11.41 -9.15 10.47
C PRO A 57 -11.91 -7.73 10.14
N ILE A 58 -12.26 -6.98 11.18
CA ILE A 58 -12.64 -5.57 11.04
C ILE A 58 -11.38 -4.70 11.14
N LEU A 59 -11.33 -3.63 10.35
CA LEU A 59 -10.28 -2.62 10.47
C LEU A 59 -10.47 -1.80 11.75
N ALA A 60 -9.38 -1.20 12.22
CA ALA A 60 -9.48 -0.19 13.27
C ALA A 60 -10.44 0.94 12.84
N PRO A 61 -11.15 1.58 13.80
CA PRO A 61 -12.01 2.71 13.49
C PRO A 61 -11.28 3.80 12.72
N GLN A 62 -12.00 4.48 11.82
CA GLN A 62 -11.44 5.56 11.03
C GLN A 62 -10.87 6.65 11.95
N VAL A 63 -9.65 7.08 11.64
CA VAL A 63 -8.97 8.13 12.38
C VAL A 63 -9.68 9.46 12.12
N ALA A 64 -10.11 10.13 13.20
CA ALA A 64 -10.74 11.44 13.15
C ALA A 64 -9.79 12.54 12.63
N LEU A 65 -10.35 13.66 12.17
CA LEU A 65 -9.55 14.82 11.75
C LEU A 65 -8.62 15.29 12.88
N GLY A 66 -7.34 15.48 12.56
CA GLY A 66 -6.31 15.83 13.55
C GLY A 66 -5.78 14.66 14.37
N GLY A 67 -6.30 13.44 14.18
CA GLY A 67 -5.76 12.23 14.76
C GLY A 67 -4.47 11.76 14.10
N VAL A 68 -3.76 10.85 14.76
CA VAL A 68 -2.51 10.27 14.23
C VAL A 68 -2.85 9.23 13.17
N LEU A 69 -2.42 9.48 11.94
CA LEU A 69 -2.60 8.54 10.84
C LEU A 69 -1.56 7.41 10.94
N GLU A 70 -2.04 6.19 10.82
CA GLU A 70 -1.22 4.99 10.73
C GLU A 70 -1.22 4.44 9.30
N PHE A 71 -0.06 3.92 8.89
CA PHE A 71 0.14 3.42 7.53
C PHE A 71 0.75 2.02 7.55
N PHE A 72 0.59 1.31 6.45
CA PHE A 72 1.38 0.12 6.14
C PHE A 72 1.87 0.22 4.70
N ASP A 73 3.01 -0.40 4.44
CA ASP A 73 3.60 -0.42 3.11
C ASP A 73 3.41 -1.80 2.46
N ILE A 74 3.21 -1.83 1.14
CA ILE A 74 3.24 -3.06 0.32
C ILE A 74 4.42 -2.96 -0.63
N ASP A 75 5.33 -3.93 -0.55
CA ASP A 75 6.46 -4.13 -1.46
C ASP A 75 6.10 -5.21 -2.48
N LEU A 76 5.71 -4.75 -3.67
CA LEU A 76 5.38 -5.58 -4.82
C LEU A 76 6.62 -5.78 -5.68
N SER A 77 6.91 -7.02 -6.04
CA SER A 77 8.04 -7.36 -6.93
C SER A 77 7.60 -8.19 -8.13
N HIS A 78 8.22 -7.95 -9.28
CA HIS A 78 8.00 -8.70 -10.52
C HIS A 78 9.22 -8.57 -11.45
N HIS A 79 9.92 -9.66 -11.74
CA HIS A 79 11.05 -9.69 -12.68
C HIS A 79 12.06 -8.52 -12.52
N GLY A 80 12.49 -8.27 -11.28
CA GLY A 80 13.45 -7.20 -10.96
C GLY A 80 12.86 -5.79 -10.86
N CYS A 81 11.58 -5.60 -11.20
CA CYS A 81 10.82 -4.40 -10.86
C CYS A 81 10.34 -4.48 -9.41
N ARG A 82 10.33 -3.34 -8.71
CA ARG A 82 9.71 -3.24 -7.37
C ARG A 82 8.90 -1.96 -7.24
N ILE A 83 7.76 -2.03 -6.57
CA ILE A 83 6.92 -0.89 -6.23
C ILE A 83 6.60 -0.95 -4.74
N TYR A 84 6.87 0.13 -4.04
CA TYR A 84 6.50 0.33 -2.64
C TYR A 84 5.29 1.25 -2.58
N LEU A 85 4.16 0.69 -2.17
CA LEU A 85 2.89 1.40 -1.99
C LEU A 85 2.71 1.72 -0.51
N ARG A 86 2.24 2.92 -0.19
CA ARG A 86 1.84 3.30 1.17
C ARG A 86 0.34 3.44 1.25
N LEU A 87 -0.28 2.70 2.18
CA LEU A 87 -1.71 2.68 2.38
C LEU A 87 -2.05 3.03 3.84
N ARG A 88 -3.23 3.58 4.04
CA ARG A 88 -3.81 3.80 5.39
C ARG A 88 -4.28 2.49 6.00
N THR A 89 -4.00 2.28 7.28
CA THR A 89 -4.43 1.07 8.00
C THR A 89 -5.93 1.06 8.31
N ASP A 90 -6.56 2.22 8.45
CA ASP A 90 -7.94 2.37 8.90
C ASP A 90 -8.98 2.27 7.76
N ASN A 91 -8.56 2.52 6.51
CA ASN A 91 -9.48 2.49 5.37
C ASN A 91 -8.88 1.96 4.06
N LEU A 92 -7.64 1.46 4.07
CA LEU A 92 -6.93 0.89 2.92
C LEU A 92 -6.72 1.86 1.74
N SER A 93 -6.90 3.16 1.95
CA SER A 93 -6.66 4.15 0.89
C SER A 93 -5.18 4.18 0.52
N LEU A 94 -4.88 4.09 -0.77
CA LEU A 94 -3.55 4.33 -1.31
C LEU A 94 -3.20 5.82 -1.20
N ILE A 95 -2.09 6.11 -0.53
CA ILE A 95 -1.63 7.48 -0.27
C ILE A 95 -0.46 7.86 -1.16
N ALA A 96 0.47 6.93 -1.40
CA ALA A 96 1.65 7.21 -2.20
C ALA A 96 2.26 5.96 -2.82
N ILE A 97 2.97 6.16 -3.92
CA ILE A 97 4.04 5.27 -4.37
C ILE A 97 5.33 5.84 -3.75
N VAL A 98 5.84 5.17 -2.72
CA VAL A 98 6.99 5.65 -1.91
C VAL A 98 8.30 5.47 -2.66
N HIS A 99 8.43 4.34 -3.34
CA HIS A 99 9.62 4.00 -4.10
C HIS A 99 9.23 3.11 -5.27
N MET A 100 9.95 3.25 -6.38
CA MET A 100 9.88 2.33 -7.48
C MET A 100 11.27 2.03 -8.01
N THR A 101 11.55 0.74 -8.21
CA THR A 101 12.72 0.25 -8.91
C THR A 101 12.28 -0.30 -10.26
N LEU A 102 12.94 0.15 -11.31
CA LEU A 102 12.72 -0.29 -12.68
C LEU A 102 14.00 -0.90 -13.25
N PRO A 103 13.89 -1.76 -14.26
CA PRO A 103 15.03 -2.14 -15.09
C PRO A 103 15.63 -0.90 -15.77
N PRO A 104 16.95 -0.91 -16.04
CA PRO A 104 17.61 0.14 -16.82
C PRO A 104 16.90 0.35 -18.17
N GLY A 105 16.71 1.61 -18.56
CA GLY A 105 16.09 1.96 -19.85
C GLY A 105 14.56 1.95 -19.88
N VAL A 106 13.89 1.62 -18.77
CA VAL A 106 12.42 1.69 -18.66
C VAL A 106 11.99 3.01 -18.02
N SER A 107 11.09 3.73 -18.67
CA SER A 107 10.37 4.88 -18.09
C SER A 107 8.88 4.57 -17.97
N TRP A 108 8.24 4.99 -16.88
CA TRP A 108 6.79 4.88 -16.70
C TRP A 108 6.20 6.26 -16.42
N ALA A 109 4.91 6.40 -16.69
CA ALA A 109 4.10 7.52 -16.25
C ALA A 109 2.78 6.97 -15.70
N LEU A 110 2.48 7.25 -14.43
CA LEU A 110 1.19 6.91 -13.85
C LEU A 110 0.16 7.94 -14.34
N ARG A 111 -0.84 7.48 -15.11
CA ARG A 111 -1.97 8.29 -15.53
C ARG A 111 -3.15 8.00 -14.62
N ILE A 112 -3.36 8.84 -13.61
CA ILE A 112 -4.58 8.81 -12.81
C ILE A 112 -5.63 9.67 -13.53
N LYS A 113 -6.69 9.03 -14.02
CA LYS A 113 -7.88 9.74 -14.49
C LYS A 113 -8.75 10.04 -13.27
N ILE A 114 -8.83 11.30 -12.86
CA ILE A 114 -9.76 11.73 -11.82
C ILE A 114 -11.13 11.92 -12.51
N PRO A 115 -12.16 11.11 -12.20
CA PRO A 115 -13.50 11.38 -12.69
C PRO A 115 -14.03 12.67 -12.04
N HIS A 116 -14.59 13.56 -12.86
CA HIS A 116 -15.33 14.75 -12.41
C HIS A 116 -16.70 14.36 -11.88
#